data_AF-A0A7W7RSI3-F1
#
_entry.id   AF-A0A7W7RSI3-F1
#
_cell.length_a   1.000
_cell.length_b   1.000
_cell.length_c   1.000
_cell.angle_alpha   90.00
_cell.angle_beta   90.00
_cell.angle_gamma   90.00
#
_symmetry.space_group_name_H-M   'P 1'
#
loop_
_entity.id
_entity.type
_entity.pdbx_description
1 polymer ?
#
loop_
_entity_poly.entity_id
_entity_poly.type
_entity_poly.pdbx_seq_one_letter_code
_entity_poly.pdbx_strand_id
1 'polypeptide(L)'
;MRDERRHEWGRREEARLAFREAGSEVRWAKDRYGRTQQAFDGGNGSPAELARARQAWIWALTEWVRTLIVREEVLDGGHPAADAGADVLSRGDGHSALTLHEAHRRVEALSKEYDRIRRSRSLPAQVDSARRAWSEALKRWARVLISQEESRDRARIAVRENRDLIGRPVAGEDGPPYGRTGRRTG
;
A
#
# COMPACT_ATOMS: atom_id res chain seq x y z
N MET A 1 19.34 37.39 8.36
CA MET A 1 18.04 37.74 7.75
C MET A 1 17.90 37.47 6.24
N ARG A 2 18.86 37.80 5.35
CA ARG A 2 18.78 37.35 3.92
C ARG A 2 19.11 35.87 3.75
N ASP A 3 20.08 35.36 4.50
CA ASP A 3 20.53 33.95 4.37
C ASP A 3 19.52 32.95 4.92
N GLU A 4 18.87 33.25 6.05
CA GLU A 4 17.84 32.37 6.66
C GLU A 4 16.63 32.15 5.73
N ARG A 5 16.17 33.21 5.04
CA ARG A 5 15.06 33.08 4.07
C ARG A 5 15.48 32.26 2.84
N ARG A 6 16.75 32.33 2.44
CA ARG A 6 17.31 31.53 1.34
C ARG A 6 17.38 30.05 1.72
N HIS A 7 17.82 29.75 2.94
CA HIS A 7 17.83 28.40 3.50
C HIS A 7 16.42 27.82 3.68
N GLU A 8 15.46 28.62 4.17
CA GLU A 8 14.07 28.19 4.31
C GLU A 8 13.41 27.89 2.96
N TRP A 9 13.66 28.71 1.95
CA TRP A 9 13.17 28.47 0.59
C TRP A 9 13.78 27.20 -0.02
N GLY A 10 15.09 26.97 0.16
CA GLY A 10 15.77 25.74 -0.27
C GLY A 10 15.14 24.48 0.33
N ARG A 11 14.93 24.45 1.66
CA ARG A 11 14.30 23.32 2.35
C ARG A 11 12.89 23.01 1.83
N ARG A 12 12.10 24.04 1.51
CA ARG A 12 10.74 23.87 0.96
C ARG A 12 10.76 23.28 -0.45
N GLU A 13 11.70 23.69 -1.30
CA GLU A 13 11.85 23.12 -2.64
C GLU A 13 12.36 21.68 -2.61
N GLU A 14 13.35 21.38 -1.76
CA GLU A 14 13.84 20.02 -1.53
C GLU A 14 12.70 19.09 -1.09
N ALA A 15 11.88 19.51 -0.13
CA ALA A 15 10.73 18.73 0.33
C ALA A 15 9.68 18.49 -0.77
N ARG A 16 9.49 19.45 -1.69
CA ARG A 16 8.59 19.30 -2.85
C ARG A 16 9.17 18.34 -3.90
N LEU A 17 10.48 18.38 -4.12
CA LEU A 17 11.18 17.47 -5.03
C LEU A 17 11.11 16.03 -4.52
N ALA A 18 11.51 15.80 -3.27
CA ALA A 18 11.43 14.50 -2.62
C ALA A 18 10.03 13.91 -2.70
N PHE A 19 8.99 14.71 -2.45
CA PHE A 19 7.60 14.24 -2.58
C PHE A 19 7.22 13.84 -4.00
N ARG A 20 7.70 14.57 -5.02
CA ARG A 20 7.46 14.22 -6.43
C ARG A 20 8.15 12.92 -6.83
N GLU A 21 9.37 12.71 -6.35
CA GLU A 21 10.15 11.49 -6.57
C GLU A 21 9.46 10.29 -5.89
N ALA A 22 9.16 10.39 -4.60
CA ALA A 22 8.44 9.34 -3.87
C ALA A 22 7.06 9.04 -4.50
N GLY A 23 6.38 10.07 -5.00
CA GLY A 23 5.12 9.92 -5.75
C GLY A 23 5.29 9.15 -7.06
N SER A 24 6.42 9.29 -7.73
CA SER A 24 6.73 8.56 -8.97
C SER A 24 7.09 7.10 -8.69
N GLU A 25 7.86 6.86 -7.64
CA GLU A 25 8.21 5.52 -7.16
C GLU A 25 6.98 4.70 -6.76
N VAL A 26 6.05 5.27 -5.97
CA VAL A 26 4.85 4.54 -5.56
C VAL A 26 3.94 4.19 -6.74
N ARG A 27 3.84 5.07 -7.75
CA ARG A 27 3.09 4.78 -8.98
C ARG A 27 3.73 3.65 -9.77
N TRP A 28 5.04 3.74 -10.02
CA TRP A 28 5.79 2.71 -10.73
C TRP A 28 5.68 1.34 -10.03
N ALA A 29 5.86 1.32 -8.70
CA ALA A 29 5.78 0.10 -7.92
C ALA A 29 4.36 -0.50 -7.93
N LYS A 30 3.31 0.33 -7.87
CA LYS A 30 1.92 -0.11 -8.00
C LYS A 30 1.63 -0.70 -9.37
N ASP A 31 2.12 -0.09 -10.44
CA ASP A 31 1.96 -0.60 -11.81
C ASP A 31 2.65 -1.95 -11.99
N ARG A 32 3.88 -2.08 -11.46
CA ARG A 32 4.62 -3.35 -11.47
C ARG A 32 3.87 -4.44 -10.70
N TYR A 33 3.35 -4.09 -9.52
CA TYR A 33 2.54 -5.01 -8.73
C TYR A 33 1.27 -5.44 -9.47
N GLY A 34 0.55 -4.50 -10.11
CA GLY A 34 -0.63 -4.80 -10.93
C GLY A 34 -0.32 -5.72 -12.12
N ARG A 35 0.79 -5.51 -12.84
CA ARG A 35 1.26 -6.42 -13.90
C ARG A 35 1.57 -7.82 -13.36
N THR A 36 2.13 -7.90 -12.16
CA THR A 36 2.45 -9.18 -11.51
C THR A 36 1.18 -9.92 -11.09
N GLN A 37 0.16 -9.20 -10.59
CA GLN A 37 -1.17 -9.76 -10.32
C GLN A 37 -1.79 -10.34 -11.60
N GLN A 38 -1.78 -9.59 -12.71
CA GLN A 38 -2.30 -10.06 -14.00
C GLN A 38 -1.57 -11.30 -14.51
N ALA A 39 -0.23 -11.33 -14.42
CA ALA A 39 0.57 -12.49 -14.82
C ALA A 39 0.26 -13.71 -13.94
N PHE A 40 0.07 -13.51 -12.64
CA PHE A 40 -0.33 -14.57 -11.71
C PHE A 40 -1.71 -15.14 -12.04
N ASP A 41 -2.70 -14.27 -12.26
CA ASP A 41 -4.07 -14.66 -12.61
C ASP A 41 -4.13 -15.37 -13.98
N GLY A 42 -3.23 -14.99 -14.91
CA GLY A 42 -3.03 -15.66 -16.20
C GLY A 42 -2.22 -16.96 -16.16
N GLY A 43 -1.77 -17.40 -14.98
CA GLY A 43 -1.01 -18.65 -14.78
C GLY A 43 0.51 -18.55 -15.01
N ASN A 44 1.01 -17.41 -15.50
CA ASN A 44 2.41 -17.21 -15.89
C ASN A 44 3.30 -16.63 -14.76
N GLY A 45 2.72 -16.24 -13.62
CA GLY A 45 3.45 -15.69 -12.47
C GLY A 45 3.55 -16.66 -11.30
N SER A 46 4.55 -16.50 -10.43
CA SER A 46 4.70 -17.27 -9.19
C SER A 46 4.19 -16.51 -7.95
N PRO A 47 3.78 -17.21 -6.87
CA PRO A 47 3.44 -16.56 -5.59
C PRO A 47 4.59 -15.72 -5.02
N ALA A 48 5.85 -16.14 -5.24
CA ALA A 48 7.04 -15.45 -4.77
C ALA A 48 7.27 -14.11 -5.50
N GLU A 49 7.03 -14.05 -6.81
CA GLU A 49 7.08 -12.80 -7.58
C GLU A 49 5.99 -11.83 -7.14
N LEU A 50 4.77 -12.33 -6.94
CA LEU A 50 3.66 -11.54 -6.42
C LEU A 50 4.00 -10.93 -5.04
N ALA A 51 4.54 -11.74 -4.12
CA ALA A 51 4.95 -11.28 -2.80
C ALA A 51 6.07 -10.21 -2.87
N ARG A 52 7.08 -10.39 -3.73
CA ARG A 52 8.16 -9.40 -3.92
C ARG A 52 7.63 -8.09 -4.50
N ALA A 53 6.75 -8.16 -5.50
CA ALA A 53 6.17 -6.97 -6.11
C ALA A 53 5.26 -6.22 -5.13
N ARG A 54 4.44 -6.94 -4.34
CA ARG A 54 3.66 -6.36 -3.25
C ARG A 54 4.54 -5.68 -2.22
N GLN A 55 5.62 -6.33 -1.80
CA GLN A 55 6.56 -5.76 -0.84
C GLN A 55 7.15 -4.45 -1.38
N ALA A 56 7.69 -4.45 -2.61
CA ALA A 56 8.23 -3.23 -3.22
C ALA A 56 7.21 -2.07 -3.25
N TRP A 57 5.94 -2.36 -3.54
CA TRP A 57 4.86 -1.37 -3.46
C TRP A 57 4.59 -0.89 -2.02
N ILE A 58 4.60 -1.77 -1.02
CA ILE A 58 4.45 -1.41 0.41
C ILE A 58 5.56 -0.46 0.86
N TRP A 59 6.81 -0.74 0.47
CA TRP A 59 7.96 0.13 0.78
C TRP A 59 7.80 1.50 0.14
N ALA A 60 7.47 1.55 -1.16
CA ALA A 60 7.27 2.81 -1.87
C ALA A 60 6.09 3.63 -1.31
N LEU A 61 4.99 2.97 -0.89
CA LEU A 61 3.86 3.63 -0.24
C LEU A 61 4.25 4.21 1.13
N THR A 62 5.02 3.46 1.91
CA THR A 62 5.52 3.91 3.21
C THR A 62 6.39 5.16 3.06
N GLU A 63 7.31 5.15 2.10
CA GLU A 63 8.19 6.28 1.83
C GLU A 63 7.41 7.49 1.31
N TRP A 64 6.40 7.27 0.47
CA TRP A 64 5.50 8.33 0.02
C TRP A 64 4.73 8.98 1.17
N VAL A 65 4.14 8.19 2.07
CA VAL A 65 3.42 8.72 3.25
C VAL A 65 4.37 9.52 4.15
N ARG A 66 5.55 8.98 4.43
CA ARG A 66 6.59 9.66 5.23
C ARG A 66 6.97 11.00 4.61
N THR A 67 7.29 11.00 3.32
CA THR A 67 7.74 12.19 2.60
C THR A 67 6.64 13.26 2.54
N LEU A 68 5.38 12.85 2.39
CA LEU A 68 4.23 13.75 2.42
C LEU A 68 4.07 14.43 3.79
N ILE A 69 4.20 13.68 4.89
CA ILE A 69 4.11 14.24 6.25
C ILE A 69 5.23 15.25 6.50
N VAL A 70 6.48 14.89 6.16
CA VAL A 70 7.64 15.77 6.28
C VAL A 70 7.50 17.02 5.43
N ARG A 71 6.99 16.88 4.20
CA ARG A 71 6.73 18.03 3.32
C ARG A 71 5.77 19.02 3.98
N GLU A 72 4.64 18.55 4.50
CA GLU A 72 3.68 19.45 5.14
C GLU A 72 4.27 20.13 6.38
N GLU A 73 5.09 19.43 7.16
CA GLU A 73 5.83 20.02 8.29
C GLU A 73 6.70 21.20 7.87
N VAL A 74 7.52 21.00 6.83
CA VAL A 74 8.45 22.01 6.33
C VAL A 74 7.70 23.19 5.71
N LEU A 75 6.60 22.91 5.02
CA LEU A 75 5.77 23.97 4.44
C LEU A 75 5.04 24.80 5.50
N ASP A 76 4.76 24.24 6.68
CA ASP A 76 4.22 24.97 7.83
C ASP A 76 5.29 25.74 8.62
N GLY A 77 6.56 25.62 8.24
CA GLY A 77 7.68 26.23 8.98
C GLY A 77 8.11 25.45 10.23
N GLY A 78 7.60 24.23 10.39
CA GLY A 78 8.06 23.28 11.40
C GLY A 78 9.43 22.69 11.08
N HIS A 79 10.04 22.06 12.08
CA HIS A 79 11.25 21.25 11.91
C HIS A 79 10.84 19.78 11.92
N PRO A 80 11.20 18.98 10.90
CA PRO A 80 10.82 17.58 10.86
C PRO A 80 11.29 16.86 12.12
N ALA A 81 10.35 16.30 12.88
CA ALA A 81 10.69 15.48 14.03
C ALA A 81 11.49 14.25 13.56
N ALA A 82 12.57 13.92 14.26
CA ALA A 82 13.44 12.77 13.93
C ALA A 82 12.66 11.46 13.79
N ASP A 83 11.51 11.36 14.46
CA ASP A 83 10.68 10.16 14.56
C ASP A 83 9.51 10.13 13.56
N ALA A 84 9.34 11.18 12.73
CA ALA A 84 8.20 11.35 11.82
C ALA A 84 8.08 10.25 10.73
N GLY A 85 9.02 9.29 10.68
CA GLY A 85 9.03 8.24 9.67
C GLY A 85 9.75 6.95 10.05
N ALA A 86 9.96 6.66 11.35
CA ALA A 86 10.49 5.36 11.78
C ALA A 86 9.40 4.26 11.81
N ASP A 87 8.13 4.66 11.76
CA ASP A 87 7.00 3.75 11.73
C ASP A 87 6.91 3.07 10.36
N VAL A 88 7.55 1.90 10.22
CA VAL A 88 7.26 0.98 9.12
C VAL A 88 5.76 0.73 9.16
N LEU A 89 5.06 0.95 8.04
CA LEU A 89 3.66 0.60 7.89
C LEU A 89 3.55 -0.93 7.80
N SER A 90 3.86 -1.59 8.91
CA SER A 90 3.74 -3.03 9.05
C SER A 90 2.27 -3.40 9.27
N ARG A 91 1.96 -4.68 9.07
CA ARG A 91 0.66 -5.28 9.35
C ARG A 91 0.21 -4.84 10.74
N GLY A 92 -0.85 -4.04 10.81
CA GLY A 92 -1.53 -3.81 12.07
C GLY A 92 -2.29 -5.08 12.44
N ASP A 93 -1.85 -5.79 13.48
CA ASP A 93 -2.63 -6.88 14.10
C ASP A 93 -3.97 -6.37 14.69
N GLY A 94 -4.15 -5.06 14.76
CA GLY A 94 -5.44 -4.45 14.99
C GLY A 94 -6.30 -4.54 13.74
N HIS A 95 -7.30 -5.42 13.76
CA HIS A 95 -8.51 -5.31 12.95
C HIS A 95 -9.02 -3.86 13.04
N SER A 96 -8.61 -2.99 12.12
CA SER A 96 -9.27 -1.71 11.99
C SER A 96 -10.68 -2.02 11.52
N ALA A 97 -11.66 -1.83 12.40
CA ALA A 97 -13.08 -1.94 12.08
C ALA A 97 -13.50 -1.01 10.92
N LEU A 98 -12.63 -0.05 10.56
CA LEU A 98 -12.82 0.85 9.43
C LEU A 98 -12.50 0.16 8.11
N THR A 99 -13.46 0.24 7.19
CA THR A 99 -13.26 -0.07 5.78
C THR A 99 -12.24 0.88 5.14
N LEU A 100 -11.64 0.47 4.02
CA LEU A 100 -10.75 1.36 3.24
C LEU A 100 -11.45 2.67 2.85
N HIS A 101 -12.74 2.60 2.51
CA HIS A 101 -13.54 3.78 2.15
C HIS A 101 -13.68 4.76 3.32
N GLU A 102 -14.00 4.27 4.52
CA GLU A 102 -14.12 5.11 5.71
C GLU A 102 -12.78 5.72 6.12
N ALA A 103 -11.69 4.93 6.06
CA ALA A 103 -10.35 5.43 6.31
C ALA A 103 -9.97 6.56 5.32
N HIS A 104 -10.30 6.38 4.03
CA HIS A 104 -10.07 7.40 3.01
C HIS A 104 -10.90 8.68 3.26
N ARG A 105 -12.20 8.54 3.55
CA ARG A 105 -13.05 9.69 3.90
C ARG A 105 -12.55 10.44 5.12
N ARG A 106 -11.98 9.74 6.10
CA ARG A 106 -11.38 10.36 7.28
C ARG A 106 -10.14 11.18 6.93
N VAL A 107 -9.28 10.67 6.06
CA VAL A 107 -8.12 11.42 5.53
C VAL A 107 -8.58 12.69 4.81
N GLU A 108 -9.56 12.59 3.91
CA GLU A 108 -10.09 13.76 3.19
C GLU A 108 -10.68 14.81 4.14
N ALA A 109 -11.48 14.39 5.12
CA ALA A 109 -12.09 15.29 6.09
C ALA A 109 -11.04 16.03 6.90
N LEU A 110 -10.02 15.32 7.41
CA LEU A 110 -8.95 15.93 8.19
C LEU A 110 -8.01 16.77 7.34
N SER A 111 -7.79 16.40 6.07
CA SER A 111 -7.02 17.22 5.13
C SER A 111 -7.70 18.57 4.90
N LYS A 112 -9.03 18.59 4.70
CA LYS A 112 -9.81 19.83 4.54
C LYS A 112 -9.79 20.68 5.81
N GLU A 113 -9.89 20.05 6.97
CA GLU A 113 -9.81 20.74 8.26
C GLU A 113 -8.42 21.35 8.51
N TYR A 114 -7.37 20.59 8.24
CA TYR A 114 -5.99 21.04 8.32
C TYR A 114 -5.74 22.22 7.37
N ASP A 115 -6.13 22.12 6.09
CA ASP A 115 -6.03 23.23 5.14
C ASP A 115 -6.78 24.48 5.59
N ARG A 116 -7.98 24.31 6.17
CA ARG A 116 -8.76 25.41 6.72
C ARG A 116 -8.02 26.10 7.87
N ILE A 117 -7.51 25.32 8.84
CA ILE A 117 -6.77 25.83 10.00
C ILE A 117 -5.47 26.52 9.57
N ARG A 118 -4.78 25.95 8.60
CA ARG A 118 -3.54 26.49 8.03
C ARG A 118 -3.73 27.83 7.34
N ARG A 119 -4.87 28.03 6.65
CA ARG A 119 -5.21 29.28 5.95
C ARG A 119 -5.82 30.34 6.86
N SER A 120 -6.39 29.96 7.99
CA SER A 120 -6.83 30.92 9.01
C SER A 120 -5.64 31.52 9.75
N ARG A 121 -5.84 32.67 10.42
CA ARG A 121 -4.87 33.26 11.36
C ARG A 121 -4.73 32.44 12.66
N SER A 122 -4.66 31.11 12.52
CA SER A 122 -4.57 30.16 13.61
C SER A 122 -3.18 30.18 14.25
N LEU A 123 -3.13 29.78 15.52
CA LEU A 123 -1.87 29.66 16.24
C LEU A 123 -1.05 28.49 15.67
N PRO A 124 0.30 28.56 15.66
CA PRO A 124 1.16 27.47 15.19
C PRO A 124 0.83 26.11 15.84
N ALA A 125 0.48 26.09 17.13
CA ALA A 125 0.08 24.87 17.84
C ALA A 125 -1.21 24.22 17.30
N GLN A 126 -2.15 25.02 16.77
CA GLN A 126 -3.37 24.51 16.16
C GLN A 126 -3.07 23.86 14.80
N VAL A 127 -2.18 24.48 14.02
CA VAL A 127 -1.70 23.93 12.74
C VAL A 127 -0.98 22.60 12.99
N ASP A 128 -0.10 22.53 13.99
CA ASP A 128 0.61 21.30 14.36
C ASP A 128 -0.35 20.19 14.79
N SER A 129 -1.31 20.49 15.67
CA SER A 129 -2.32 19.54 16.12
C SER A 129 -3.16 18.98 14.96
N ALA A 130 -3.63 19.85 14.06
CA ALA A 130 -4.39 19.43 12.89
C ALA A 130 -3.57 18.57 11.92
N ARG A 131 -2.30 18.96 11.67
CA ARG A 131 -1.37 18.20 10.85
C ARG A 131 -1.10 16.81 11.42
N ARG A 132 -0.92 16.68 12.74
CA ARG A 132 -0.76 15.38 13.41
C ARG A 132 -1.98 14.50 13.24
N ALA A 133 -3.18 15.05 13.46
CA ALA A 133 -4.43 14.30 13.28
C ALA A 133 -4.57 13.78 11.83
N TRP A 134 -4.30 14.63 10.84
CA TRP A 134 -4.30 14.21 9.43
C TRP A 134 -3.22 13.17 9.12
N SER A 135 -2.00 13.34 9.64
CA SER A 135 -0.87 12.41 9.45
C SER A 135 -1.19 11.02 9.99
N GLU A 136 -1.79 10.93 11.19
CA GLU A 136 -2.22 9.66 11.77
C GLU A 136 -3.34 8.99 10.97
N ALA A 137 -4.30 9.77 10.45
CA ALA A 137 -5.32 9.25 9.56
C ALA A 137 -4.71 8.71 8.25
N LEU A 138 -3.72 9.41 7.68
CA LEU A 138 -3.02 8.99 6.46
C LEU A 138 -2.27 7.67 6.68
N LYS A 139 -1.51 7.56 7.77
CA LYS A 139 -0.83 6.31 8.16
C LYS A 139 -1.83 5.17 8.32
N ARG A 140 -2.96 5.42 8.99
CA ARG A 140 -4.00 4.42 9.20
C ARG A 140 -4.64 3.97 7.89
N TRP A 141 -4.95 4.89 6.98
CA TRP A 141 -5.45 4.56 5.65
C TRP A 141 -4.47 3.68 4.87
N ALA A 142 -3.17 4.02 4.88
CA ALA A 142 -2.16 3.23 4.21
C ALA A 142 -2.04 1.81 4.80
N ARG A 143 -2.08 1.66 6.13
CA ARG A 143 -2.13 0.34 6.80
C ARG A 143 -3.34 -0.49 6.36
N VAL A 144 -4.53 0.13 6.27
CA VAL A 144 -5.75 -0.56 5.80
C VAL A 144 -5.62 -0.99 4.34
N LEU A 145 -5.06 -0.14 3.48
CA LEU A 145 -4.83 -0.44 2.07
C LEU A 145 -3.88 -1.63 1.90
N ILE A 146 -2.78 -1.67 2.66
CA ILE A 146 -1.80 -2.77 2.67
C ILE A 146 -2.49 -4.07 3.09
N SER A 147 -3.19 -4.07 4.23
CA SER A 147 -3.89 -5.26 4.75
C SER A 147 -4.94 -5.81 3.77
N GLN A 148 -5.63 -4.92 3.04
CA GLN A 148 -6.60 -5.33 2.03
C GLN A 148 -5.92 -6.02 0.84
N GLU A 149 -4.83 -5.45 0.33
CA GLU A 149 -4.08 -6.03 -0.79
C GLU A 149 -3.43 -7.36 -0.42
N GLU A 150 -2.86 -7.48 0.78
CA GLU A 150 -2.34 -8.77 1.28
C GLU A 150 -3.44 -9.83 1.39
N SER A 151 -4.63 -9.46 1.85
CA SER A 151 -5.75 -10.38 1.97
C SER A 151 -6.27 -10.82 0.60
N ARG A 152 -6.30 -9.92 -0.39
CA ARG A 152 -6.63 -10.24 -1.78
C ARG A 152 -5.61 -11.21 -2.38
N ASP A 153 -4.32 -10.97 -2.17
CA ASP A 153 -3.27 -11.86 -2.67
C ASP A 153 -3.33 -13.25 -2.03
N ARG A 154 -3.59 -13.35 -0.73
CA ARG A 154 -3.82 -14.65 -0.06
C ARG A 154 -4.99 -15.40 -0.69
N ALA A 155 -6.10 -14.71 -0.95
CA ALA A 155 -7.26 -15.32 -1.60
C ALA A 155 -6.93 -15.78 -3.03
N ARG A 156 -6.18 -14.97 -3.82
CA ARG A 156 -5.73 -15.36 -5.17
C ARG A 156 -4.87 -16.62 -5.15
N ILE A 157 -3.91 -16.69 -4.24
CA ILE A 157 -3.02 -17.85 -4.08
C ILE A 157 -3.83 -19.10 -3.74
N ALA A 158 -4.72 -19.03 -2.75
CA ALA A 158 -5.55 -20.15 -2.34
C ALA A 158 -6.47 -20.66 -3.48
N VAL A 159 -7.06 -19.76 -4.27
CA VAL A 159 -7.88 -20.14 -5.43
C VAL A 159 -7.06 -20.89 -6.48
N ARG A 160 -5.83 -20.43 -6.74
CA ARG A 160 -4.94 -21.09 -7.70
C ARG A 160 -4.47 -22.45 -7.22
N GLU A 161 -4.04 -22.56 -5.97
CA GLU A 161 -3.63 -23.83 -5.36
C GLU A 161 -4.78 -24.85 -5.44
N ASN A 162 -6.02 -24.44 -5.13
CA ASN A 162 -7.20 -25.30 -5.30
C ASN A 162 -7.44 -25.73 -6.76
N ARG A 163 -7.24 -24.84 -7.74
CA ARG A 163 -7.39 -25.19 -9.17
C ARG A 163 -6.33 -26.19 -9.63
N ASP A 164 -5.08 -26.00 -9.20
CA ASP A 164 -3.97 -26.89 -9.53
C ASP A 164 -4.15 -28.29 -8.90
N LEU A 165 -4.81 -28.37 -7.74
CA LEU A 165 -5.20 -29.64 -7.11
C LEU A 165 -6.32 -30.36 -7.87
N ILE A 166 -7.32 -29.65 -8.39
CA ILE A 166 -8.42 -30.24 -9.19
C ILE A 166 -7.95 -30.69 -10.57
N GLY A 167 -6.98 -29.99 -11.17
CA GLY A 167 -6.42 -30.31 -12.49
C GLY A 167 -5.37 -31.43 -12.50
N ARG A 168 -4.95 -31.94 -11.33
CA ARG A 168 -4.07 -33.10 -11.26
C ARG A 168 -4.89 -34.38 -11.49
N PRO A 169 -4.56 -35.23 -12.48
CA PRO A 169 -5.08 -36.59 -12.46
C PRO A 169 -4.63 -37.24 -11.16
N VAL A 170 -5.58 -37.80 -10.42
CA VAL A 170 -5.28 -38.63 -9.25
C VAL A 170 -4.48 -39.83 -9.77
N ALA A 171 -3.16 -39.76 -9.68
CA ALA A 171 -2.30 -40.90 -9.88
C ALA A 171 -2.54 -41.87 -8.71
N GLY A 172 -3.55 -42.73 -8.85
CA GLY A 172 -3.89 -43.69 -7.80
C GLY A 172 -5.32 -44.23 -7.77
N GLU A 173 -6.16 -44.03 -8.79
CA GLU A 173 -7.36 -44.87 -8.91
C GLU A 173 -7.00 -46.18 -9.64
N ASP A 174 -6.56 -47.15 -8.85
CA ASP A 174 -6.81 -48.57 -9.12
C ASP A 174 -8.33 -48.79 -9.14
N GLY A 175 -8.96 -48.48 -10.28
CA GLY A 175 -10.33 -48.89 -10.56
C GLY A 175 -10.40 -50.41 -10.73
N PRO A 176 -11.42 -51.09 -10.17
CA PRO A 176 -11.51 -52.55 -10.20
C PRO A 176 -11.59 -53.09 -11.63
N PRO A 177 -11.04 -54.30 -11.91
CA PRO A 177 -10.94 -54.85 -13.25
C PRO A 177 -12.31 -55.41 -13.65
N TYR A 178 -13.20 -54.57 -14.16
CA TYR A 178 -14.41 -55.06 -14.82
C TYR A 178 -14.15 -55.25 -16.32
N GLY A 179 -14.16 -56.52 -16.69
CA GLY A 179 -13.72 -57.06 -17.97
C GLY A 179 -14.41 -56.42 -19.17
N ARG A 180 -13.58 -56.02 -20.14
CA ARG A 180 -14.00 -55.92 -21.53
C ARG A 180 -13.72 -57.26 -22.18
N THR A 181 -14.69 -58.17 -22.11
CA THR A 181 -14.69 -59.40 -22.90
C THR A 181 -14.61 -59.05 -24.38
N GLY A 182 -13.87 -59.90 -25.08
CA GLY A 182 -13.42 -59.71 -26.44
C GLY A 182 -14.53 -59.52 -27.47
N ARG A 183 -14.18 -58.68 -28.44
CA ARG A 183 -14.55 -58.78 -29.85
C ARG A 183 -14.73 -60.23 -30.30
N ARG A 184 -15.89 -60.57 -30.88
CA ARG A 184 -16.02 -61.69 -31.83
C ARG A 184 -16.82 -61.24 -33.03
N THR A 185 -16.10 -60.98 -34.11
CA THR A 185 -16.57 -61.06 -35.50
C THR A 185 -16.68 -62.54 -35.87
N GLY A 186 -17.76 -62.91 -36.56
CA GLY A 186 -18.02 -64.25 -37.08
C GLY A 186 -19.50 -64.40 -37.37
#